data_AF-A0A6N8WPV0-F1
#
_entry.id   AF-A0A6N8WPV0-F1
#
_cell.length_a   1.000
_cell.length_b   1.000
_cell.length_c   1.000
_cell.angle_alpha   90.00
_cell.angle_beta   90.00
_cell.angle_gamma   90.00
#
_symmetry.space_group_name_H-M   'P 1'
#
loop_
_entity.id
_entity.type
_entity.pdbx_description
1 polymer ?
#
loop_
_entity_poly.entity_id
_entity_poly.type
_entity_poly.pdbx_seq_one_letter_code
_entity_poly.pdbx_strand_id
1 'polypeptide(L)'
;MTRHSFDHGFRITPAQKKQFERDGFVKLPGFLNANVVEMLLHRVDAEMGRDAEKTTAHSLLKRVTYDHKGDKGDIFELLERPYFRRALTDLVERDLFFTFELFEVEKNVSPGQPWQVGVQSFGYQFAREFGCNIWAPLHPGPSCPPNAAAPTMC
;
A
#
# COMPACT_ATOMS: atom_id res chain seq x y z
N MET A 1 25.54 15.57 -3.48
CA MET A 1 24.12 15.19 -3.38
C MET A 1 23.90 14.54 -2.03
N THR A 2 23.18 15.20 -1.13
CA THR A 2 22.80 14.65 0.17
C THR A 2 21.77 13.54 -0.07
N ARG A 3 22.01 12.36 0.52
CA ARG A 3 21.10 11.23 0.42
C ARG A 3 19.81 11.57 1.16
N HIS A 4 18.66 11.37 0.53
CA HIS A 4 17.37 11.59 1.17
C HIS A 4 17.08 10.47 2.19
N SER A 5 16.33 10.76 3.24
CA SER A 5 15.97 9.77 4.28
C SER A 5 15.18 8.58 3.71
N PHE A 6 14.42 8.80 2.64
CA PHE A 6 13.67 7.76 1.93
C PHE A 6 14.52 6.92 0.97
N ASP A 7 15.78 7.30 0.69
CA ASP A 7 16.59 6.57 -0.29
C ASP A 7 16.93 5.14 0.13
N HIS A 8 16.54 4.20 -0.71
CA HIS A 8 16.73 2.78 -0.48
C HIS A 8 17.39 2.08 -1.68
N GLY A 9 18.10 0.98 -1.43
CA GLY A 9 18.84 0.23 -2.45
C GLY A 9 18.03 -0.89 -3.12
N PHE A 10 16.72 -0.96 -2.87
CA PHE A 10 15.87 -2.05 -3.32
C PHE A 10 15.81 -2.16 -4.84
N ARG A 11 15.79 -3.40 -5.32
CA ARG A 11 15.63 -3.74 -6.74
C ARG A 11 14.72 -4.94 -6.89
N ILE A 12 13.89 -4.91 -7.94
CA ILE A 12 13.07 -6.06 -8.32
C ILE A 12 13.97 -7.16 -8.87
N THR A 13 13.74 -8.38 -8.39
CA THR A 13 14.40 -9.56 -8.94
C THR A 13 13.61 -10.13 -10.12
N PRO A 14 14.27 -10.82 -11.07
CA PRO A 14 13.58 -11.51 -12.16
C PRO A 14 12.53 -12.52 -11.66
N ALA A 15 12.76 -13.13 -10.50
CA ALA A 15 11.81 -14.05 -9.89
C ALA A 15 10.54 -13.35 -9.42
N GLN A 16 10.67 -12.19 -8.75
CA GLN A 16 9.53 -11.37 -8.32
C GLN A 16 8.71 -10.88 -9.50
N LYS A 17 9.37 -10.46 -10.58
CA LYS A 17 8.69 -10.03 -11.81
C LYS A 17 7.87 -11.16 -12.43
N LYS A 18 8.48 -12.33 -12.64
CA LYS A 18 7.78 -13.51 -13.15
C LYS A 18 6.62 -13.95 -12.24
N GLN A 19 6.79 -13.83 -10.93
CA GLN A 19 5.72 -14.12 -9.98
C GLN A 19 4.55 -13.16 -10.15
N PHE A 20 4.81 -11.86 -10.27
CA PHE A 20 3.78 -10.85 -10.47
C PHE A 20 3.01 -11.06 -11.79
N GLU A 21 3.72 -11.36 -12.88
CA GLU A 21 3.10 -11.67 -14.18
C GLU A 21 2.19 -12.91 -14.13
N ARG A 22 2.60 -13.93 -13.37
CA ARG A 22 1.86 -15.20 -13.25
C ARG A 22 0.67 -15.10 -12.29
N ASP A 23 0.89 -14.50 -11.12
CA ASP A 23 -0.04 -14.56 -9.99
C ASP A 23 -0.90 -13.31 -9.85
N GLY A 24 -0.52 -12.20 -10.51
CA GLY A 24 -1.15 -10.89 -10.33
C GLY A 24 -0.77 -10.18 -9.03
N PHE A 25 0.08 -10.80 -8.20
CA PHE A 25 0.60 -10.20 -6.96
C PHE A 25 2.02 -10.70 -6.65
N VAL A 26 2.77 -9.91 -5.87
CA VAL A 26 4.09 -10.29 -5.36
C VAL A 26 4.37 -9.58 -4.04
N LYS A 27 5.07 -10.24 -3.11
CA LYS A 27 5.54 -9.63 -1.86
C LYS A 27 6.93 -9.00 -2.08
N LEU A 28 7.11 -7.77 -1.61
CA LEU A 28 8.35 -7.01 -1.76
C LEU A 28 8.98 -6.72 -0.39
N PRO A 29 9.59 -7.73 0.26
CA PRO A 29 10.17 -7.56 1.59
C PRO A 29 11.31 -6.54 1.56
N GLY A 30 11.25 -5.57 2.49
CA GLY A 30 12.24 -4.48 2.55
C GLY A 30 12.12 -3.44 1.44
N PHE A 31 11.00 -3.39 0.70
CA PHE A 31 10.80 -2.33 -0.30
C PHE A 31 10.76 -0.94 0.33
N LEU A 32 10.00 -0.80 1.42
CA LEU A 32 9.94 0.42 2.23
C LEU A 32 11.01 0.37 3.32
N ASN A 33 11.76 1.45 3.49
CA ASN A 33 12.71 1.59 4.58
C ASN A 33 12.02 2.11 5.86
N ALA A 34 12.74 2.11 6.99
CA ALA A 34 12.17 2.49 8.29
C ALA A 34 11.60 3.92 8.29
N ASN A 35 12.29 4.88 7.68
CA ASN A 35 11.86 6.28 7.63
C ASN A 35 10.56 6.45 6.82
N VAL A 36 10.41 5.68 5.74
CA VAL A 36 9.17 5.67 4.95
C VAL A 36 8.02 5.06 5.75
N VAL A 37 8.28 3.96 6.46
CA VAL A 37 7.26 3.32 7.32
C VAL A 37 6.83 4.26 8.44
N GLU A 38 7.77 4.96 9.07
CA GLU A 38 7.49 5.95 10.12
C GLU A 38 6.66 7.13 9.59
N MET A 39 7.00 7.66 8.41
CA MET A 39 6.21 8.70 7.75
C MET A 39 4.78 8.22 7.47
N LEU A 40 4.61 7.01 6.94
CA LEU A 40 3.29 6.46 6.66
C LEU A 40 2.47 6.27 7.94
N LEU A 41 3.08 5.78 9.03
CA LEU A 41 2.43 5.67 10.34
C LEU A 41 1.96 7.03 10.86
N HIS A 42 2.83 8.04 10.83
CA HIS A 42 2.47 9.40 11.24
C HIS A 42 1.32 9.97 10.39
N ARG A 43 1.31 9.66 9.09
CA ARG A 43 0.21 10.05 8.19
C ARG A 43 -1.10 9.35 8.55
N VAL A 44 -1.08 8.04 8.81
CA VAL A 44 -2.26 7.30 9.30
C VAL A 44 -2.78 7.95 10.57
N ASP A 45 -1.93 8.23 11.54
CA ASP A 45 -2.33 8.85 12.80
C ASP A 45 -2.90 10.26 12.60
N ALA A 46 -2.31 11.07 11.72
CA ALA A 46 -2.80 12.41 11.42
C ALA A 46 -4.17 12.39 10.73
N GLU A 47 -4.36 11.54 9.73
CA GLU A 47 -5.62 11.46 8.98
C GLU A 47 -6.72 10.79 9.78
N MET A 48 -6.42 9.66 10.43
CA MET A 48 -7.38 8.91 11.23
C MET A 48 -7.63 9.56 12.60
N GLY A 49 -6.68 10.32 13.14
CA GLY A 49 -6.85 11.08 14.37
C GLY A 49 -7.82 12.27 14.19
N ARG A 50 -7.73 12.98 13.06
CA ARG A 50 -8.60 14.12 12.75
C ARG A 50 -10.09 13.77 12.70
N ASP A 51 -10.42 12.58 12.20
CA ASP A 51 -11.80 12.11 12.15
C ASP A 51 -12.32 11.58 13.49
N ALA A 52 -11.45 11.33 14.48
CA ALA A 52 -11.86 10.87 15.81
C ALA A 52 -12.66 11.94 16.58
N GLU A 53 -12.39 13.24 16.35
CA GLU A 53 -13.15 14.32 16.99
C GLU A 53 -14.58 14.45 16.43
N LYS A 54 -14.85 14.00 15.20
CA LYS A 54 -16.18 14.09 14.58
C LYS A 54 -17.12 12.93 14.92
N THR A 55 -16.60 11.86 15.50
CA THR A 55 -17.39 10.64 15.75
C THR A 55 -17.39 10.30 17.24
N THR A 56 -17.85 11.22 18.07
CA THR A 56 -18.34 10.86 19.40
C THR A 56 -19.57 9.95 19.25
N ALA A 57 -19.45 8.75 19.83
CA ALA A 57 -20.48 7.75 20.10
C ALA A 57 -20.82 6.75 18.96
N HIS A 58 -20.50 5.47 19.21
CA HIS A 58 -21.09 4.24 18.63
C HIS A 58 -20.40 3.47 17.49
N SER A 59 -19.07 3.34 17.42
CA SER A 59 -18.52 2.25 16.60
C SER A 59 -17.28 1.59 17.19
N LEU A 60 -17.29 0.26 17.23
CA LEU A 60 -16.19 -0.64 17.63
C LEU A 60 -15.25 -0.80 16.43
N LEU A 61 -14.61 0.31 16.07
CA LEU A 61 -14.32 0.77 14.70
C LEU A 61 -13.50 -0.13 13.75
N LYS A 62 -14.14 -0.55 12.65
CA LYS A 62 -13.55 -0.65 11.31
C LYS A 62 -13.63 0.72 10.64
N ARG A 63 -12.50 1.31 10.28
CA ARG A 63 -12.43 2.63 9.65
C ARG A 63 -11.71 2.53 8.32
N VAL A 64 -12.36 3.00 7.27
CA VAL A 64 -11.79 3.13 5.93
C VAL A 64 -11.99 4.58 5.53
N THR A 65 -10.90 5.27 5.19
CA THR A 65 -10.93 6.67 4.77
C THR A 65 -10.21 6.83 3.45
N TYR A 66 -10.83 7.58 2.53
CA TYR A 66 -10.36 7.77 1.15
C TYR A 66 -9.95 9.22 0.92
N ASP A 67 -9.04 9.40 -0.03
CA ASP A 67 -8.65 10.69 -0.62
C ASP A 67 -8.51 11.82 0.41
N HIS A 68 -7.49 11.64 1.26
CA HIS A 68 -7.16 12.55 2.33
C HIS A 68 -6.93 13.98 1.83
N LYS A 69 -7.55 14.94 2.50
CA LYS A 69 -7.38 16.38 2.23
C LYS A 69 -6.07 16.95 2.77
N GLY A 70 -5.33 16.17 3.55
CA GLY A 70 -4.02 16.57 4.06
C GLY A 70 -2.99 16.73 2.95
N ASP A 71 -1.97 17.54 3.24
CA ASP A 71 -0.83 17.72 2.34
C ASP A 71 -0.22 16.37 1.95
N LYS A 72 -0.05 16.12 0.65
CA LYS A 72 0.52 14.88 0.08
C LYS A 72 2.00 15.03 -0.28
N GLY A 73 2.67 16.10 0.15
CA GLY A 73 4.07 16.39 -0.12
C GLY A 73 5.01 15.20 0.11
N ASP A 74 4.94 14.57 1.29
CA ASP A 74 5.79 13.42 1.62
C ASP A 74 5.52 12.19 0.74
N ILE A 75 4.26 11.99 0.31
CA ILE A 75 3.89 10.91 -0.61
C ILE A 75 4.47 11.20 -2.00
N PHE A 76 4.30 12.42 -2.51
CA PHE A 76 4.90 12.79 -3.80
C PHE A 76 6.42 12.70 -3.77
N GLU A 77 7.05 13.11 -2.67
CA GLU A 77 8.50 12.97 -2.48
C GLU A 77 8.93 11.49 -2.50
N LEU A 78 8.18 10.59 -1.85
CA LEU A 78 8.40 9.15 -1.93
C LEU A 78 8.27 8.63 -3.38
N LEU A 79 7.19 9.01 -4.07
CA LEU A 79 6.90 8.60 -5.44
C LEU A 79 7.95 9.12 -6.44
N GLU A 80 8.62 10.22 -6.14
CA GLU A 80 9.70 10.78 -6.94
C GLU A 80 11.06 10.11 -6.68
N ARG A 81 11.20 9.31 -5.59
CA ARG A 81 12.48 8.67 -5.28
C ARG A 81 12.91 7.72 -6.40
N PRO A 82 14.20 7.80 -6.84
CA PRO A 82 14.67 6.98 -7.95
C PRO A 82 14.55 5.47 -7.74
N TYR A 83 14.68 4.98 -6.50
CA TYR A 83 14.52 3.54 -6.23
C TYR A 83 13.06 3.11 -6.31
N PHE A 84 12.14 3.96 -5.83
CA PHE A 84 10.72 3.68 -5.77
C PHE A 84 10.15 3.63 -7.19
N ARG A 85 10.44 4.66 -8.00
CA ARG A 85 10.07 4.70 -9.42
C ARG A 85 10.61 3.49 -10.17
N ARG A 86 11.92 3.25 -10.10
CA ARG A 86 12.56 2.14 -10.83
C ARG A 86 11.99 0.79 -10.43
N ALA A 87 11.83 0.51 -9.13
CA ALA A 87 11.28 -0.76 -8.68
C ALA A 87 9.87 -1.00 -9.22
N LEU A 88 9.00 0.02 -9.21
CA LEU A 88 7.64 -0.16 -9.72
C LEU A 88 7.59 -0.26 -11.25
N THR A 89 8.30 0.61 -11.97
CA THR A 89 8.33 0.57 -13.44
C THR A 89 8.99 -0.71 -13.95
N ASP A 90 10.02 -1.23 -13.26
CA ASP A 90 10.66 -2.51 -13.61
C ASP A 90 9.73 -3.71 -13.37
N LEU A 91 8.88 -3.62 -12.32
CA LEU A 91 7.91 -4.66 -11.98
C LEU A 91 6.76 -4.72 -12.99
N VAL A 92 6.21 -3.56 -13.39
CA VAL A 92 5.01 -3.49 -14.24
C VAL A 92 5.30 -3.21 -15.71
N GLU A 93 6.56 -2.91 -16.06
CA GLU A 93 7.04 -2.57 -17.40
C GLU A 93 6.33 -1.38 -18.07
N ARG A 94 5.83 -0.43 -17.26
CA ARG A 94 5.05 0.72 -17.70
C ARG A 94 5.27 1.91 -16.80
N ASP A 95 5.05 3.10 -17.33
CA ASP A 95 4.95 4.31 -16.51
C ASP A 95 3.64 4.29 -15.69
N LEU A 96 3.73 4.80 -14.46
CA LEU A 96 2.64 4.85 -13.51
C LEU A 96 2.42 6.29 -13.05
N PHE A 97 1.17 6.62 -12.73
CA PHE A 97 0.80 7.81 -11.99
C PHE A 97 -0.03 7.40 -10.77
N PHE A 98 0.01 8.24 -9.74
CA PHE A 98 -0.72 8.00 -8.51
C PHE A 98 -2.19 8.40 -8.66
N THR A 99 -3.10 7.48 -8.33
CA THR A 99 -4.54 7.68 -8.45
C THR A 99 -5.17 8.07 -7.11
N PHE A 100 -5.02 7.23 -6.07
CA PHE A 100 -5.56 7.47 -4.74
C PHE A 100 -4.75 6.72 -3.66
N GLU A 101 -4.90 7.18 -2.42
CA GLU A 101 -4.46 6.47 -1.21
C GLU A 101 -5.67 6.12 -0.33
N LEU A 102 -5.51 5.07 0.47
CA LEU A 102 -6.52 4.54 1.38
C LEU A 102 -5.84 4.10 2.68
N PHE A 103 -6.37 4.53 3.83
CA PHE A 103 -5.99 3.98 5.13
C PHE A 103 -7.14 3.20 5.77
N GLU A 104 -6.80 2.04 6.29
CA GLU A 104 -7.73 1.15 7.01
C GLU A 104 -7.18 0.83 8.40
N VAL A 105 -8.02 1.00 9.42
CA VAL A 105 -7.76 0.55 10.79
C VAL A 105 -8.90 -0.39 11.18
N GLU A 106 -8.56 -1.63 11.53
CA GLU A 106 -9.51 -2.66 11.93
C GLU A 106 -9.18 -3.17 13.33
N LYS A 107 -10.15 -3.14 14.26
CA LYS A 107 -10.03 -3.75 15.59
C LYS A 107 -11.08 -4.84 15.77
N ASN A 108 -10.61 -6.05 16.06
CA ASN A 108 -11.32 -7.17 16.71
C ASN A 108 -12.49 -7.91 16.04
N VAL A 109 -13.03 -7.58 14.86
CA VAL A 109 -13.98 -8.51 14.19
C VAL A 109 -14.00 -8.28 12.68
N SER A 110 -13.61 -9.29 11.89
CA SER A 110 -13.79 -9.26 10.44
C SER A 110 -14.86 -10.27 10.01
N PRO A 111 -15.98 -9.83 9.41
CA PRO A 111 -16.83 -10.70 8.60
C PRO A 111 -16.22 -10.99 7.20
N GLY A 112 -14.98 -10.55 6.93
CA GLY A 112 -14.36 -10.53 5.61
C GLY A 112 -14.84 -9.36 4.76
N GLN A 113 -14.05 -9.01 3.73
CA GLN A 113 -14.55 -8.23 2.59
C GLN A 113 -15.06 -9.22 1.54
N PRO A 114 -16.17 -8.93 0.83
CA PRO A 114 -16.57 -9.75 -0.29
C PRO A 114 -15.46 -9.76 -1.36
N TRP A 115 -15.33 -10.88 -2.07
CA TRP A 115 -14.44 -10.97 -3.22
C TRP A 115 -14.80 -9.87 -4.22
N GLN A 116 -13.86 -8.96 -4.46
CA GLN A 116 -14.03 -7.86 -5.39
C GLN A 116 -12.80 -7.74 -6.29
N VAL A 117 -13.04 -7.41 -7.55
CA VAL A 117 -11.99 -7.11 -8.52
C VAL A 117 -11.83 -5.60 -8.54
N GLY A 118 -10.77 -5.07 -7.91
CA GLY A 118 -10.59 -3.63 -7.71
C GLY A 118 -10.67 -2.80 -8.99
N VAL A 119 -10.22 -3.33 -10.14
CA VAL A 119 -10.29 -2.64 -11.43
C VAL A 119 -11.72 -2.31 -11.89
N GLN A 120 -12.74 -3.10 -11.50
CA GLN A 120 -14.12 -2.78 -11.89
C GLN A 120 -14.64 -1.52 -11.18
N SER A 121 -14.14 -1.22 -9.98
CA SER A 121 -14.52 -0.03 -9.22
C SER A 121 -13.90 1.26 -9.76
N PHE A 122 -12.83 1.17 -10.57
CA PHE A 122 -12.16 2.33 -11.18
C PHE A 122 -12.71 2.72 -12.55
N GLY A 123 -13.74 2.03 -13.03
CA GLY A 123 -14.40 2.38 -14.28
C GLY A 123 -13.51 2.20 -15.51
N TYR A 124 -12.52 1.29 -15.45
CA TYR A 124 -11.72 0.93 -16.62
C TYR A 124 -12.65 0.45 -17.74
N GLN A 125 -12.62 1.15 -18.87
CA GLN A 125 -13.47 0.94 -20.03
C GLN A 125 -12.82 0.04 -21.08
N PHE A 126 -11.49 -0.11 -21.03
CA PHE A 126 -10.74 -0.90 -22.01
C PHE A 126 -9.86 -1.95 -21.35
N ALA A 127 -9.82 -3.15 -21.95
CA ALA A 127 -9.00 -4.27 -21.49
C ALA A 127 -7.48 -3.98 -21.41
N ARG A 128 -7.02 -2.91 -22.08
CA ARG A 128 -5.62 -2.46 -22.06
C ARG A 128 -5.27 -1.58 -20.87
N GLU A 129 -6.26 -1.04 -20.18
CA GLU A 129 -6.02 -0.17 -19.05
C GLU A 129 -5.49 -0.97 -17.86
N PHE A 130 -4.59 -0.35 -17.10
CA PHE A 130 -3.86 -1.02 -16.05
C PHE A 130 -3.88 -0.17 -14.78
N GLY A 131 -4.08 -0.86 -13.66
CA GLY A 131 -3.93 -0.33 -12.32
C GLY A 131 -3.41 -1.42 -11.41
N CYS A 132 -2.58 -1.04 -10.46
CA CYS A 132 -2.11 -1.94 -9.42
C CYS A 132 -2.14 -1.22 -8.08
N ASN A 133 -2.38 -1.99 -7.02
CA ASN A 133 -2.33 -1.49 -5.66
C ASN A 133 -0.99 -1.84 -5.03
N ILE A 134 -0.41 -0.89 -4.30
CA ILE A 134 0.69 -1.16 -3.38
C ILE A 134 0.07 -1.22 -1.99
N TRP A 135 0.15 -2.38 -1.36
CA TRP A 135 -0.34 -2.58 -0.01
C TRP A 135 0.83 -2.71 0.96
N ALA A 136 0.83 -1.89 2.00
CA ALA A 136 1.86 -1.85 3.03
C ALA A 136 1.21 -2.13 4.40
N PRO A 137 1.45 -3.31 5.01
CA PRO A 137 1.02 -3.54 6.38
C PRO A 137 1.90 -2.71 7.33
N LEU A 138 1.32 -1.66 7.92
CA LEU A 138 2.05 -0.72 8.80
C LEU A 138 2.04 -1.14 10.27
N HIS A 139 1.10 -1.99 10.68
CA HIS A 139 1.15 -2.67 11.97
C HIS A 139 1.80 -4.05 11.81
N PRO A 140 2.58 -4.52 12.80
CA PRO A 140 3.05 -5.89 12.80
C PRO A 140 1.84 -6.82 12.82
N GLY A 141 1.62 -7.52 11.71
CA GLY A 141 0.64 -8.61 11.66
C GLY A 141 1.02 -9.72 12.64
N PRO A 142 0.07 -10.58 13.06
CA PRO A 142 0.43 -11.81 13.76
C PRO A 142 1.45 -12.56 12.91
N SER A 143 2.60 -12.89 13.50
CA SER A 143 3.68 -13.59 12.80
C SER A 143 3.16 -14.84 12.10
N CYS A 144 3.21 -14.87 10.77
CA CYS A 144 2.93 -16.06 9.99
C CYS A 144 4.06 -17.08 10.27
N PRO A 145 3.78 -18.29 10.78
CA PRO A 145 4.81 -19.29 11.03
C PRO A 145 5.51 -19.68 9.73
N PRO A 146 6.80 -20.05 9.76
CA PRO A 146 7.65 -20.21 8.57
C PRO A 146 7.24 -21.34 7.61
N ASN A 147 6.16 -22.08 7.88
CA ASN A 147 5.70 -23.23 7.10
C ASN A 147 4.22 -23.19 6.69
N ALA A 148 3.63 -22.00 6.53
CA ALA A 148 2.30 -21.90 5.93
C ALA A 148 2.40 -21.93 4.39
N ALA A 149 2.21 -23.12 3.80
CA ALA A 149 1.80 -23.22 2.41
C ALA A 149 0.45 -22.49 2.22
N ALA A 150 0.32 -21.71 1.15
CA ALA A 150 -0.83 -20.84 0.87
C ALA A 150 -2.22 -21.52 0.94
N PRO A 151 -3.35 -20.78 1.01
CA PRO A 151 -3.52 -19.34 1.18
C PRO A 151 -4.27 -19.05 2.48
N THR A 152 -3.55 -18.86 3.57
CA THR A 152 -4.10 -18.14 4.71
C THR A 152 -3.63 -16.70 4.56
N MET A 153 -4.55 -15.76 4.33
CA MET A 153 -4.26 -14.34 4.42
C MET A 153 -3.70 -14.06 5.83
N CYS A 154 -2.38 -13.99 5.92
CA CYS A 154 -1.71 -12.90 6.60
C CYS A 154 -1.70 -11.74 5.57
#